data_AF-A0A3B8W5E7-F1
#
_entry.id   AF-A0A3B8W5E7-F1
#
_cell.length_a   1.000
_cell.length_b   1.000
_cell.length_c   1.000
_cell.angle_alpha   90.00
_cell.angle_beta   90.00
_cell.angle_gamma   90.00
#
_symmetry.space_group_name_H-M   'P 1'
#
loop_
_entity.id
_entity.type
_entity.pdbx_description
1 polymer ?
#
loop_
_entity_poly.entity_id
_entity_poly.type
_entity_poly.pdbx_seq_one_letter_code
_entity_poly.pdbx_strand_id
1 'polypeptide(L)' 'SWAWELLTGVYKIPADRLYVTVFEGDQAENLAFDQDAYDIWKERIAEDRILRGNKKDNFWEMGDTGPCGPCSE' A
#
# COMPACT_ATOMS: atom_id res chain seq x y z
N SER A 1 3.78 -8.13 -6.90
CA SER A 1 4.76 -9.21 -6.69
C SER A 1 6.21 -8.76 -6.88
N TRP A 2 6.56 -8.06 -7.97
CA TRP A 2 7.97 -7.69 -8.28
C TRP A 2 8.68 -6.80 -7.24
N ALA A 3 7.99 -5.82 -6.64
CA ALA A 3 8.61 -4.96 -5.62
C ALA A 3 9.16 -5.76 -4.43
N TRP A 4 8.37 -6.71 -3.93
CA TRP A 4 8.79 -7.57 -2.82
C TRP A 4 9.99 -8.46 -3.18
N GLU A 5 9.95 -9.09 -4.37
CA GLU A 5 11.05 -9.94 -4.85
C GLU A 5 12.34 -9.15 -5.05
N LEU A 6 12.25 -7.93 -5.59
CA LEU A 6 13.41 -7.07 -5.77
C LEU A 6 14.05 -6.72 -4.41
N LEU A 7 13.26 -6.26 -3.45
CA LEU A 7 13.76 -5.82 -2.14
C LEU A 7 14.31 -6.97 -1.30
N THR A 8 13.54 -8.05 -1.16
CA THR A 8 13.89 -9.17 -0.26
C THR A 8 14.73 -10.25 -0.95
N GLY A 9 14.47 -10.50 -2.24
CA GLY A 9 15.12 -11.54 -3.02
C GLY A 9 16.42 -11.08 -3.68
N VAL A 10 16.43 -9.93 -4.36
CA VAL A 10 17.62 -9.44 -5.09
C VAL A 10 18.52 -8.61 -4.19
N TYR A 11 17.98 -7.58 -3.55
CA TYR A 11 18.74 -6.69 -2.65
C TYR A 11 18.95 -7.24 -1.25
N LYS A 12 18.32 -8.37 -0.92
CA LYS A 12 18.48 -9.07 0.37
C LYS A 12 18.17 -8.16 1.57
N ILE A 13 17.26 -7.21 1.41
CA ILE A 13 16.79 -6.39 2.52
C ILE A 13 15.98 -7.30 3.47
N PRO A 14 16.29 -7.31 4.77
CA PRO A 14 15.52 -8.07 5.75
C PRO A 14 14.05 -7.67 5.75
N ALA A 15 13.15 -8.65 5.56
CA ALA A 15 11.71 -8.41 5.48
C ALA A 15 11.12 -7.80 6.76
N ASP A 16 11.73 -8.07 7.91
CA ASP A 16 11.41 -7.50 9.22
C ASP A 16 11.83 -6.03 9.38
N ARG A 17 12.43 -5.42 8.35
CA ARG A 17 12.66 -3.98 8.28
C ARG A 17 11.69 -3.26 7.36
N LEU A 18 10.87 -4.01 6.63
CA LEU A 18 9.87 -3.45 5.74
C LEU A 18 8.57 -3.21 6.52
N TYR A 19 7.89 -2.16 6.11
CA TYR A 19 6.52 -1.81 6.47
C TYR A 19 5.85 -1.44 5.16
N VAL A 20 4.56 -1.71 5.07
CA VAL A 20 3.76 -1.39 3.89
C VAL A 20 2.53 -0.62 4.31
N THR A 21 2.09 0.31 3.48
CA THR A 21 0.85 1.04 3.71
C THR A 21 -0.19 0.65 2.67
N VAL A 22 -1.45 0.62 3.06
CA VAL A 22 -2.59 0.42 2.15
C VAL A 22 -3.64 1.48 2.39
N PHE A 23 -4.36 1.85 1.33
CA PHE A 23 -5.39 2.87 1.40
C PHE A 23 -6.55 2.44 2.30
N GLU A 24 -6.83 3.23 3.33
CA GLU A 24 -7.81 2.90 4.36
C GLU A 24 -9.27 3.10 3.92
N GLY A 25 -9.48 3.77 2.78
CA GLY A 25 -10.78 4.26 2.32
C GLY A 25 -11.01 5.73 2.71
N ASP A 26 -11.98 6.35 2.06
CA ASP A 26 -12.48 7.68 2.42
C ASP A 26 -14.00 7.73 2.26
N GLN A 27 -14.71 7.77 3.39
CA GLN A 27 -16.17 7.82 3.37
C GLN A 27 -16.72 9.14 2.83
N ALA A 28 -15.99 10.26 2.97
CA ALA A 28 -16.43 11.56 2.48
C ALA A 28 -16.47 11.59 0.94
N GLU A 29 -15.61 10.81 0.30
CA GLU A 29 -15.54 10.67 -1.16
C GLU A 29 -16.09 9.35 -1.68
N ASN A 30 -16.73 8.55 -0.81
CA ASN A 30 -17.30 7.25 -1.14
C ASN A 30 -16.27 6.27 -1.75
N LEU A 31 -15.04 6.33 -1.25
CA LEU A 31 -13.93 5.45 -1.62
C LEU A 31 -13.81 4.33 -0.59
N ALA A 32 -13.82 3.09 -1.08
CA ALA A 32 -13.69 1.90 -0.24
C ALA A 32 -12.23 1.67 0.19
N PHE A 33 -12.06 0.91 1.26
CA PHE A 33 -10.77 0.33 1.66
C PHE A 33 -10.17 -0.50 0.52
N ASP A 34 -8.86 -0.40 0.31
CA ASP A 34 -8.15 -1.23 -0.66
C ASP A 34 -7.89 -2.63 -0.09
N GLN A 35 -8.95 -3.44 -0.09
CA GLN A 35 -8.93 -4.83 0.40
C GLN A 35 -7.99 -5.71 -0.44
N ASP A 36 -7.92 -5.46 -1.75
CA ASP A 36 -7.09 -6.23 -2.67
C ASP A 36 -5.60 -6.07 -2.32
N ALA A 37 -5.14 -4.83 -2.11
CA ALA A 37 -3.76 -4.57 -1.68
C ALA A 37 -3.46 -5.18 -0.30
N TYR A 38 -4.40 -5.06 0.65
CA TYR A 38 -4.25 -5.65 1.98
C TYR A 38 -4.07 -7.16 1.94
N ASP A 39 -4.93 -7.87 1.19
CA ASP A 39 -4.89 -9.32 1.10
C ASP A 39 -3.59 -9.81 0.45
N ILE A 40 -3.11 -9.11 -0.59
CA ILE A 40 -1.81 -9.40 -1.23
C ILE A 40 -0.66 -9.23 -0.24
N TRP A 41 -0.67 -8.17 0.59
CA TRP A 41 0.40 -7.94 1.55
C TRP A 41 0.37 -8.91 2.73
N LYS A 42 -0.82 -9.31 3.17
CA LYS A 42 -1.03 -10.28 4.25
C LYS A 42 -0.42 -11.66 3.95
N GLU A 43 -0.28 -12.03 2.68
CA GLU A 43 0.44 -13.25 2.29
C GLU A 43 1.97 -13.15 2.43
N ARG A 44 2.53 -11.95 2.60
CA ARG A 44 3.97 -11.67 2.44
C ARG A 44 4.64 -11.12 3.70
N ILE A 45 3.92 -10.30 4.46
CA ILE A 45 4.42 -9.65 5.66
C ILE A 45 3.41 -9.82 6.81
N ALA A 46 3.91 -9.74 8.05
CA ALA A 46 3.07 -9.79 9.22
C ALA A 46 2.08 -8.61 9.27
N GLU A 47 0.85 -8.88 9.70
CA GLU A 47 -0.26 -7.91 9.66
C GLU A 47 0.01 -6.66 10.50
N ASP A 48 0.83 -6.75 11.55
CA ASP A 48 1.26 -5.62 12.38
C ASP A 48 2.16 -4.61 11.66
N ARG A 49 2.60 -4.96 10.44
CA ARG A 49 3.44 -4.12 9.57
C ARG A 49 2.70 -3.61 8.33
N ILE A 50 1.41 -3.93 8.22
CA ILE A 50 0.51 -3.40 7.20
C ILE A 50 -0.26 -2.25 7.83
N LEU A 51 0.18 -1.03 7.52
CA LEU A 51 -0.41 0.20 8.04
C LEU A 51 -1.55 0.65 7.13
N ARG A 52 -2.57 1.25 7.74
CA ARG A 52 -3.69 1.86 7.01
C ARG A 52 -3.41 3.35 6.89
N GLY A 53 -3.34 3.86 5.67
CA GLY A 53 -3.12 5.27 5.42
C GLY A 53 -4.33 5.94 4.79
N ASN A 54 -4.52 7.21 5.16
CA ASN A 54 -5.63 8.05 4.72
C ASN A 54 -5.45 8.47 3.24
N LYS A 55 -6.39 9.25 2.70
CA LYS A 55 -6.34 9.76 1.32
C LYS A 55 -5.06 10.56 1.02
N LYS A 56 -4.58 11.38 1.94
CA LYS A 56 -3.38 12.19 1.72
C LYS A 56 -2.12 11.34 1.51
N ASP A 57 -2.05 10.20 2.21
CA ASP A 57 -0.85 9.37 2.25
C ASP A 57 -0.94 8.18 1.25
N ASN A 58 -2.14 7.65 1.02
CA ASN A 58 -2.35 6.44 0.21
C ASN A 58 -3.35 6.61 -0.94
N PHE A 59 -3.63 7.83 -1.37
CA PHE A 59 -4.36 8.12 -2.61
C PHE A 59 -3.54 9.09 -3.46
N TRP A 60 -2.94 8.58 -4.53
CA TRP A 60 -2.00 9.35 -5.32
C TRP A 60 -2.72 10.11 -6.45
N GLU A 61 -2.42 11.41 -6.53
CA GLU A 61 -2.93 12.32 -7.55
C GLU A 61 -1.73 13.07 -8.18
N MET A 62 -1.72 13.20 -9.51
CA MET A 62 -0.66 13.95 -10.22
C MET A 62 -0.78 15.48 -9.99
N GLY A 63 -1.98 15.95 -9.64
CA GLY A 63 -2.36 17.35 -9.50
C GLY A 63 -3.88 17.51 -9.65
N ASP A 64 -4.37 18.74 -9.83
CA ASP A 64 -5.81 19.07 -9.78
C ASP A 64 -6.69 18.28 -10.77
N THR A 65 -6.14 17.81 -11.89
CA THR A 65 -6.83 16.97 -12.87
C THR A 65 -5.88 15.95 -13.47
N GLY A 66 -6.33 14.70 -13.58
CA GLY A 66 -5.55 13.61 -14.18
C GLY A 66 -5.97 12.24 -13.64
N PRO A 67 -5.32 11.16 -14.09
CA PRO A 67 -5.51 9.84 -13.50
C PRO A 67 -5.03 9.84 -12.05
N CYS A 68 -5.82 9.22 -11.17
CA CYS A 68 -5.56 9.07 -9.74
C CYS A 68 -6.00 7.69 -9.27
N GLY A 69 -5.62 7.30 -8.06
CA GLY A 69 -6.09 6.07 -7.44
C GLY A 69 -5.43 5.74 -6.11
N PRO A 70 -5.91 4.68 -5.44
CA PRO A 70 -5.28 4.16 -4.24
C PRO A 70 -3.86 3.68 -4.55
N CYS A 71 -2.94 3.91 -3.62
CA CYS A 71 -1.57 3.42 -3.70
C CYS A 71 -1.17 2.66 -2.44
N SER A 72 -0.13 1.84 -2.59
CA SER A 72 0.53 1.14 -1.50
C SER A 72 2.01 1.48 -1.56
N GLU A 73 2.56 1.95 -0.43
CA GLU A 73 3.97 2.31 -0.28
C GLU A 73 4.75 1.20 0.44
#